data_AF-A0A1J4XD83-F1
#
_entry.id   AF-A0A1J4XD83-F1
#
_cell.length_a   1.000
_cell.length_b   1.000
_cell.length_c   1.000
_cell.angle_alpha   90.00
_cell.angle_beta   90.00
_cell.angle_gamma   90.00
#
_symmetry.space_group_name_H-M   'P 1'
#
loop_
_entity.id
_entity.type
_entity.pdbx_description
1 polymer ?
#
loop_
_entity_poly.entity_id
_entity_poly.type
_entity_poly.pdbx_seq_one_letter_code
_entity_poly.pdbx_strand_id
1 'polypeptide(L)' 'MATTKPRLNITLEKEVEKELSLLAKRRSQSVSSLAKELIMESLERREDFWLSRVAKERSATSKKRLSHKDVWGE' A
#
# COMPACT_ATOMS: atom_id res chain seq x y z
N MET A 1 10.23 -17.08 24.99
CA MET A 1 9.51 -17.42 23.75
C MET A 1 9.20 -16.13 23.02
N ALA A 2 10.05 -15.73 22.06
CA ALA A 2 9.84 -14.50 21.30
C ALA A 2 8.63 -14.70 20.40
N THR A 3 7.56 -13.94 20.64
CA THR A 3 6.32 -14.03 19.86
C THR A 3 6.62 -13.77 18.39
N THR A 4 6.19 -14.69 17.53
CA THR A 4 6.37 -14.72 16.06
C THR A 4 5.72 -13.55 15.30
N LYS A 5 4.98 -12.67 15.99
CA LYS A 5 4.29 -11.52 15.40
C LYS A 5 4.87 -10.22 15.96
N PRO A 6 5.48 -9.35 15.12
CA PRO A 6 5.97 -8.05 15.57
C PRO A 6 4.80 -7.19 16.06
N ARG A 7 4.97 -6.52 17.20
CA ARG A 7 4.01 -5.57 17.75
C ARG A 7 4.51 -4.16 17.48
N LEU A 8 3.61 -3.28 17.08
CA LEU A 8 3.90 -1.88 16.82
C LEU A 8 3.03 -1.02 17.75
N ASN A 9 3.67 -0.27 18.63
CA ASN A 9 3.00 0.73 19.47
C ASN A 9 3.24 2.11 18.84
N ILE A 10 2.17 2.86 18.58
CA ILE A 10 2.22 4.15 17.89
C ILE A 10 1.53 5.19 18.76
N THR A 11 2.16 6.35 18.92
CA THR A 11 1.52 7.52 19.53
C THR A 11 0.86 8.33 18.42
N LEU A 12 -0.43 8.64 18.58
CA LEU A 12 -1.21 9.42 17.63
C LEU A 12 -1.66 10.73 18.28
N GLU A 13 -1.82 11.77 17.46
CA GLU A 13 -2.53 12.97 17.87
C GLU A 13 -4.00 12.65 18.16
N LYS A 14 -4.61 13.42 19.06
CA LYS A 14 -5.97 13.15 19.56
C LYS A 14 -7.00 13.20 18.43
N GLU A 15 -6.81 14.11 17.49
CA GLU A 15 -7.66 14.31 16.32
C GLU A 15 -7.57 13.09 15.39
N VAL A 16 -6.36 12.59 15.15
CA VAL A 16 -6.12 11.42 14.30
C VAL A 16 -6.69 10.15 14.92
N GLU A 17 -6.50 9.95 16.23
CA GLU A 17 -7.10 8.82 16.95
C GLU A 17 -8.62 8.83 16.84
N LYS A 18 -9.24 10.00 17.03
CA LYS A 18 -10.70 10.16 16.94
C LYS A 18 -11.22 9.80 15.56
N GLU A 19 -10.59 10.29 14.50
CA GLU A 19 -10.98 10.00 13.12
C GLU A 19 -10.79 8.51 12.79
N LEU A 20 -9.67 7.91 13.20
CA LEU A 20 -9.40 6.49 13.01
C LEU A 20 -10.45 5.63 13.73
N SER A 21 -10.80 6.00 14.96
CA SER A 21 -11.85 5.34 15.77
C SER A 21 -13.24 5.47 15.13
N LEU A 22 -13.58 6.63 14.57
CA LEU A 22 -14.84 6.83 13.85
C LEU A 22 -14.90 5.98 12.57
N LEU A 23 -13.80 5.94 11.80
CA LEU A 23 -13.70 5.18 10.56
C LEU A 23 -13.78 3.66 10.84
N ALA A 24 -13.14 3.19 11.90
CA ALA A 24 -13.20 1.78 12.33
C ALA A 24 -14.64 1.37 12.68
N LYS A 25 -15.38 2.23 13.40
CA LYS A 25 -16.80 2.01 13.68
C LYS A 25 -17.65 1.94 12.42
N ARG A 26 -17.44 2.85 11.46
CA ARG A 26 -18.18 2.83 10.18
C ARG A 26 -17.93 1.57 9.36
N ARG A 27 -16.73 0.98 9.47
CA ARG A 27 -16.34 -0.26 8.78
C ARG A 27 -16.62 -1.53 9.57
N SER A 28 -17.21 -1.43 10.77
CA SER A 28 -17.43 -2.58 11.67
C SER A 28 -16.15 -3.38 11.95
N GLN A 29 -15.01 -2.70 12.08
CA GLN A 29 -13.69 -3.28 12.33
C GLN A 29 -13.10 -2.74 13.64
N SER A 30 -12.10 -3.43 14.20
CA SER A 30 -11.32 -2.89 15.30
C SER A 30 -10.37 -1.79 14.81
N VAL A 31 -10.06 -0.82 15.68
CA VAL A 31 -9.11 0.27 15.38
C VAL A 31 -7.76 -0.28 14.95
N SER A 32 -7.27 -1.33 15.61
CA SER A 32 -6.00 -1.97 15.28
C SER A 32 -6.01 -2.69 13.93
N SER A 33 -7.12 -3.32 13.56
CA SER A 33 -7.27 -3.96 12.24
C SER A 33 -7.30 -2.93 11.13
N LEU A 34 -8.08 -1.85 11.31
CA LEU A 34 -8.13 -0.76 10.34
C LEU A 34 -6.77 -0.05 10.23
N ALA A 35 -6.09 0.23 11.35
CA ALA A 35 -4.76 0.82 11.32
C ALA A 35 -3.78 -0.06 10.53
N LYS A 36 -3.81 -1.37 10.75
CA LYS A 36 -2.98 -2.33 9.99
C LYS A 36 -3.30 -2.25 8.49
N GLU A 37 -4.57 -2.28 8.12
CA GLU A 37 -5.01 -2.20 6.72
C GLU A 37 -4.50 -0.91 6.05
N LEU A 38 -4.71 0.24 6.69
CA LEU A 38 -4.25 1.53 6.17
C LEU A 38 -2.72 1.62 6.07
N ILE A 39 -1.99 1.02 7.02
CA ILE A 39 -0.52 0.96 6.96
C ILE A 39 -0.08 0.13 5.75
N MET A 40 -0.67 -1.07 5.54
CA MET A 40 -0.35 -1.91 4.39
C MET A 40 -0.66 -1.21 3.07
N GLU A 41 -1.86 -0.62 2.95
CA GLU A 41 -2.27 0.13 1.76
C GLU A 41 -1.32 1.31 1.48
N SER A 42 -0.85 2.01 2.52
CA SER A 42 0.11 3.11 2.36
C SER A 42 1.48 2.64 1.84
N LEU A 43 1.91 1.44 2.24
CA LEU A 43 3.17 0.84 1.79
C LEU A 43 3.04 0.39 0.33
N GLU A 44 1.94 -0.29 -0.02
CA GLU A 44 1.63 -0.71 -1.39
C GLU A 44 1.60 0.49 -2.34
N ARG A 45 0.90 1.58 -1.98
CA ARG A 45 0.88 2.80 -2.81
C ARG A 45 2.28 3.40 -3.01
N ARG A 46 3.12 3.39 -1.97
CA ARG A 46 4.51 3.88 -2.08
C ARG A 46 5.34 3.02 -3.01
N GLU A 47 5.15 1.71 -2.94
CA GLU A 47 5.78 0.76 -3.86
C GLU A 47 5.33 0.99 -5.29
N ASP A 48 4.02 1.16 -5.53
CA ASP A 48 3.47 1.47 -6.85
C ASP A 48 4.07 2.74 -7.47
N PHE A 49 4.23 3.81 -6.67
CA PHE A 49 4.91 5.02 -7.14
C PHE A 49 6.34 4.74 -7.60
N TRP A 50 7.06 3.91 -6.85
CA TRP A 50 8.42 3.52 -7.20
C TRP A 50 8.47 2.65 -8.46
N LEU A 51 7.62 1.62 -8.53
CA LEU A 51 7.54 0.73 -9.69
C LEU A 51 7.12 1.49 -10.96
N SER A 52 6.20 2.44 -10.84
CA SER A 52 5.81 3.33 -11.95
C SER A 52 7.00 4.14 -12.48
N ARG A 53 7.84 4.67 -11.57
CA ARG A 53 9.06 5.38 -11.96
C ARG A 53 10.03 4.45 -12.70
N VAL A 54 10.31 3.27 -12.16
CA VAL A 54 11.19 2.29 -12.80
C VAL A 54 10.65 1.88 -14.18
N ALA A 55 9.34 1.68 -14.30
CA ALA A 55 8.69 1.38 -15.58
C ALA A 55 8.92 2.50 -16.60
N LYS A 56 8.74 3.77 -16.22
CA LYS A 56 8.99 4.93 -17.08
C LYS A 56 10.45 4.99 -17.57
N GLU A 57 11.41 4.80 -16.66
CA GLU A 57 12.85 4.78 -16.99
C GLU A 57 13.18 3.66 -18.01
N ARG A 58 12.61 2.47 -17.82
CA ARG A 58 12.76 1.35 -18.75
C ARG A 58 12.07 1.61 -20.09
N SER A 59 10.86 2.16 -20.10
CA SER A 59 10.15 2.51 -21.33
C SER A 59 10.87 3.58 -22.15
N ALA A 60 11.56 4.52 -21.50
CA ALA A 60 12.35 5.54 -22.18
C ALA A 60 13.65 4.99 -22.80
N THR A 61 14.28 4.01 -22.15
CA THR A 61 15.55 3.42 -22.60
C THR A 61 15.38 2.17 -23.47
N SER A 62 14.17 1.59 -23.54
CA SER A 62 13.91 0.40 -24.33
C SER A 62 14.02 0.65 -25.82
N LYS A 63 14.88 -0.11 -26.49
CA LYS A 63 15.12 -0.04 -27.94
C LYS A 63 14.04 -0.73 -28.78
N LYS A 64 13.21 -1.58 -28.17
CA LYS A 64 12.18 -2.38 -28.86
C LYS A 64 10.85 -2.20 -28.17
N ARG A 65 9.82 -1.81 -28.93
CA ARG A 65 8.42 -1.82 -28.51
C ARG A 65 7.75 -3.01 -29.17
N LEU A 66 7.05 -3.81 -28.39
CA LEU A 66 6.25 -4.93 -28.88
C LEU A 66 4.79 -4.51 -28.84
N SER A 67 3.99 -4.89 -29.85
CA SER A 67 2.56 -4.64 -29.80
C SER A 67 1.89 -5.57 -28.79
N HIS A 68 0.73 -5.17 -28.26
CA HIS A 68 -0.03 -6.01 -27.33
C HIS A 68 -0.34 -7.38 -27.95
N LYS A 69 -0.75 -7.38 -29.22
CA LYS A 69 -1.02 -8.58 -30.02
C LYS A 69 0.20 -9.49 -30.17
N ASP A 70 1.40 -8.94 -30.35
CA ASP A 70 2.63 -9.73 -30.47
C ASP A 70 3.02 -10.43 -29.17
N VAL A 71 2.59 -9.88 -28.02
CA VAL A 71 2.93 -10.42 -26.68
C VAL A 71 1.84 -11.33 -26.15
N TRP A 72 0.57 -10.96 -26.33
CA TRP A 72 -0.59 -11.61 -25.69
C TRP A 72 -1.50 -12.35 -26.65
N GLY A 73 -1.37 -12.15 -27.97
CA GLY A 73 -2.16 -12.85 -28.98
C GLY A 73 -3.60 -12.37 -29.16
N GLU A 74 -4.03 -11.35 -28.42
CA GLU A 74 -5.34 -10.70 -28.52
C GLU A 74 -5.28 -9.38 -29.33
#